data_AF-A0A1I1TM18-F1
#
_entry.id   AF-A0A1I1TM18-F1
#
_cell.length_a   1.000
_cell.length_b   1.000
_cell.length_c   1.000
_cell.angle_alpha   90.00
_cell.angle_beta   90.00
_cell.angle_gamma   90.00
#
_symmetry.space_group_name_H-M   'P 1'
#
loop_
_entity.id
_entity.type
_entity.pdbx_description
1 polymer ?
#
loop_
_entity_poly.entity_id
_entity_poly.type
_entity_poly.pdbx_seq_one_letter_code
_entity_poly.pdbx_strand_id
1 'polypeptide(L)'
;MTRPSLLLASLALLGCSTGDDPGDSGSNSNSGLTTASVGTDPSTTDVSTTTGTSTDPAPTTSDGTTTGDDPTTTSTTTTGSTTDETTGTTGPICDPGQVNCVCDGDACADGLECVDGMCVPVLVCDGDLGEPDDTEPNAQDLGEINDDDDNTVMADGVLSGAGDVDWYTYHGLDEFGHVAEPTVKVTSSTTVRVCQFIECDQGGAVGTEITCPEGTQTALSGALRPGCCGGATFTVADFNCSGSSDDIQVYVRLDKPSQDECVEYSLVSHN
;
A
#
# COMPACT_ATOMS: atom_id res chain seq x y z
N MET A 1 19.70 -48.75 -7.76
CA MET A 1 20.92 -47.94 -7.88
C MET A 1 20.93 -46.97 -6.72
N THR A 2 21.71 -47.31 -5.71
CA THR A 2 21.73 -46.69 -4.38
C THR A 2 22.91 -45.74 -4.33
N ARG A 3 22.69 -44.46 -3.98
CA ARG A 3 23.75 -43.51 -3.64
C ARG A 3 23.58 -43.02 -2.20
N PRO A 4 24.68 -42.78 -1.48
CA PRO A 4 24.71 -42.79 -0.03
C PRO A 4 24.56 -41.41 0.59
N SER A 5 23.98 -41.40 1.80
CA SER A 5 23.99 -40.31 2.77
C SER A 5 25.41 -39.86 3.09
N LEU A 6 25.62 -38.54 3.08
CA LEU A 6 26.74 -37.89 3.77
C LEU A 6 26.17 -37.10 4.96
N LEU A 7 26.47 -37.64 6.13
CA LEU A 7 26.52 -36.97 7.43
C LEU A 7 27.80 -36.13 7.52
N LEU A 8 27.76 -35.13 8.41
CA LEU A 8 28.83 -34.33 9.06
C LEU A 8 28.64 -32.82 8.79
N ALA A 9 28.80 -31.91 9.74
CA ALA A 9 29.06 -32.01 11.17
C ALA A 9 28.71 -30.66 11.81
N SER A 10 28.24 -30.70 13.06
CA SER A 10 28.03 -29.56 13.92
C SER A 10 29.34 -28.85 14.26
N LEU A 11 29.35 -27.51 14.25
CA LEU A 11 30.33 -26.71 14.99
C LEU A 11 29.60 -25.58 15.71
N ALA A 12 29.47 -25.73 17.02
CA ALA A 12 29.06 -24.68 17.93
C ALA A 12 30.30 -23.90 18.37
N LEU A 13 30.25 -22.57 18.31
CA LEU A 13 31.09 -21.69 19.12
C LEU A 13 30.21 -20.70 19.87
N LEU A 14 30.17 -20.89 21.19
CA LEU A 14 29.85 -19.83 22.16
C LEU A 14 31.06 -18.90 22.28
N GLY A 15 30.81 -17.60 22.27
CA GLY A 15 31.78 -16.58 22.66
C GLY A 15 31.08 -15.36 23.26
N CYS A 16 30.91 -15.36 24.58
CA CYS A 16 30.58 -14.15 25.34
C CYS A 16 31.84 -13.28 25.48
N SER A 17 31.72 -11.97 25.20
CA SER A 17 32.68 -10.97 25.64
C SER A 17 31.94 -9.68 26.01
N THR A 18 31.67 -9.52 27.30
CA THR A 18 31.33 -8.26 27.95
C THR A 18 32.61 -7.44 28.13
N GLY A 19 32.65 -6.22 27.61
CA GLY A 19 33.72 -5.26 27.85
C GLY A 19 33.21 -3.83 27.66
N ASP A 20 32.80 -3.22 28.77
CA ASP A 20 32.67 -1.76 28.90
C ASP A 20 34.04 -1.10 28.68
N ASP A 21 34.12 -0.09 27.80
CA ASP A 21 35.18 0.93 27.88
C ASP A 21 34.63 2.31 27.44
N PRO A 22 34.54 3.30 28.35
CA PRO A 22 34.19 4.67 28.01
C PRO A 22 35.45 5.48 27.70
N GLY A 23 35.65 5.79 26.41
CA GLY A 23 36.81 6.53 25.92
C GLY A 23 36.46 7.79 25.13
N ASP A 24 36.18 8.86 25.86
CA ASP A 24 36.22 10.26 25.39
C ASP A 24 37.58 10.58 24.74
N SER A 25 37.57 11.09 23.51
CA SER A 25 38.66 11.89 22.94
C SER A 25 38.19 12.60 21.67
N GLY A 26 37.78 13.86 21.83
CA GLY A 26 37.65 14.79 20.73
C GLY A 26 38.96 14.99 19.96
N SER A 27 38.85 15.19 18.66
CA SER A 27 39.94 15.76 17.85
C SER A 27 39.35 16.58 16.71
N ASN A 28 39.22 17.88 16.98
CA ASN A 28 39.13 18.93 15.97
C ASN A 28 40.33 18.82 15.03
N SER A 29 40.08 18.52 13.75
CA SER A 29 41.04 18.80 12.67
C SER A 29 40.44 19.82 11.73
N ASN A 30 40.64 21.08 12.12
CA ASN A 30 40.54 22.23 11.25
C ASN A 30 41.81 22.27 10.40
N SER A 31 41.70 22.11 9.08
CA SER A 31 42.78 22.45 8.15
C SER A 31 42.17 23.14 6.96
N GLY A 32 42.22 24.47 7.02
CA GLY A 32 41.83 25.34 5.94
C GLY A 32 42.73 25.17 4.72
N LEU A 33 42.10 25.26 3.56
CA LEU A 33 42.77 25.59 2.31
C LEU A 33 42.04 26.78 1.69
N THR A 34 42.70 27.93 1.71
CA THR A 34 42.26 29.15 1.05
C THR A 34 42.96 29.32 -0.29
N THR A 35 42.28 30.05 -1.18
CA THR A 35 42.76 30.78 -2.39
C THR A 35 42.58 29.98 -3.69
N ALA A 36 41.46 30.08 -4.41
CA ALA A 36 40.92 31.20 -5.21
C ALA A 36 41.76 31.56 -6.45
N SER A 37 41.19 31.41 -7.65
CA SER A 37 40.80 32.56 -8.52
C SER A 37 40.55 32.19 -10.00
N VAL A 38 39.36 32.62 -10.46
CA VAL A 38 39.06 33.37 -11.70
C VAL A 38 38.84 32.63 -13.04
N GLY A 39 37.64 32.87 -13.61
CA GLY A 39 37.25 32.69 -15.01
C GLY A 39 35.73 32.85 -15.23
N THR A 40 35.12 34.03 -14.99
CA THR A 40 34.53 34.96 -15.99
C THR A 40 33.42 34.39 -16.93
N ASP A 41 32.15 34.64 -16.56
CA ASP A 41 31.00 35.26 -17.31
C ASP A 41 30.59 34.79 -18.73
N PRO A 42 29.41 35.20 -19.26
CA PRO A 42 28.04 35.19 -18.71
C PRO A 42 27.05 34.53 -19.71
N SER A 43 25.88 34.05 -19.27
CA SER A 43 24.72 34.02 -20.17
C SER A 43 23.41 34.14 -19.41
N THR A 44 22.94 35.39 -19.37
CA THR A 44 21.57 35.80 -19.08
C THR A 44 20.60 35.15 -20.06
N THR A 45 19.57 34.49 -19.53
CA THR A 45 18.31 34.31 -20.27
C THR A 45 17.17 34.69 -19.34
N ASP A 46 16.55 35.82 -19.65
CA ASP A 46 15.27 36.28 -19.10
C ASP A 46 14.20 35.20 -19.30
N VAL A 47 13.44 34.88 -18.25
CA VAL A 47 12.13 34.23 -18.38
C VAL A 47 11.11 35.00 -17.56
N SER A 48 10.06 35.41 -18.26
CA SER A 48 8.99 36.29 -17.84
C SER A 48 8.25 35.82 -16.60
N THR A 49 8.13 36.73 -15.63
CA THR A 49 7.18 36.66 -14.52
C THR A 49 5.79 37.07 -15.03
N THR A 50 4.94 36.08 -15.32
CA THR A 50 3.49 36.32 -15.52
C THR A 50 2.81 36.43 -14.16
N THR A 51 2.48 37.66 -13.77
CA THR A 51 1.65 38.00 -12.62
C THR A 51 0.19 37.67 -12.96
N GLY A 52 -0.29 36.51 -12.50
CA GLY A 52 -1.70 36.12 -12.57
C GLY A 52 -2.43 36.59 -11.32
N THR A 53 -3.21 37.66 -11.44
CA THR A 53 -4.12 38.16 -10.42
C THR A 53 -5.30 37.18 -10.26
N SER A 54 -5.33 36.41 -9.17
CA SER A 54 -6.51 35.64 -8.78
C SER A 54 -7.30 36.42 -7.74
N THR A 55 -8.56 36.66 -8.04
CA THR A 55 -9.53 37.37 -7.19
C THR A 55 -10.26 36.32 -6.36
N ASP A 56 -10.10 36.45 -5.05
CA ASP A 56 -10.68 35.60 -4.01
C ASP A 56 -12.14 36.04 -3.71
N PRO A 57 -13.15 35.14 -3.76
CA PRO A 57 -14.44 35.40 -3.15
C PRO A 57 -14.52 34.78 -1.74
N ALA A 58 -14.87 35.65 -0.80
CA ALA A 58 -15.03 35.45 0.63
C ALA A 58 -15.83 34.21 1.07
N PRO A 59 -15.53 33.64 2.25
CA PRO A 59 -16.36 32.62 2.87
C PRO A 59 -17.58 33.23 3.56
N THR A 60 -18.78 32.81 3.14
CA THR A 60 -20.02 33.08 3.88
C THR A 60 -20.16 32.11 5.05
N THR A 61 -20.03 32.66 6.25
CA THR A 61 -20.51 32.10 7.51
C THR A 61 -22.03 32.00 7.51
N SER A 62 -22.57 30.88 7.99
CA SER A 62 -23.97 30.81 8.43
C SER A 62 -24.03 29.94 9.68
N ASP A 63 -24.09 30.65 10.81
CA ASP A 63 -24.57 30.16 12.09
C ASP A 63 -26.03 29.73 11.98
N GLY A 64 -26.36 28.59 12.61
CA GLY A 64 -27.71 28.04 12.66
C GLY A 64 -27.95 27.27 13.95
N THR A 65 -27.94 27.98 15.07
CA THR A 65 -28.37 27.51 16.39
C THR A 65 -29.89 27.33 16.42
N THR A 66 -30.39 26.13 16.75
CA THR A 66 -31.71 25.97 17.36
C THR A 66 -31.71 24.84 18.39
N THR A 67 -31.79 25.25 19.65
CA THR A 67 -32.24 24.50 20.82
C THR A 67 -33.75 24.21 20.72
N GLY A 68 -34.22 23.05 21.19
CA GLY A 68 -35.66 22.81 21.34
C GLY A 68 -36.05 21.37 21.72
N ASP A 69 -36.01 21.09 23.01
CA ASP A 69 -36.99 20.35 23.84
C ASP A 69 -37.73 19.07 23.34
N ASP A 70 -37.54 18.01 24.13
CA ASP A 70 -38.41 16.88 24.53
C ASP A 70 -39.93 17.22 24.56
N PRO A 71 -40.94 16.31 24.36
CA PRO A 71 -41.01 14.97 24.97
C PRO A 71 -41.71 13.82 24.20
N THR A 72 -41.38 12.59 24.63
CA THR A 72 -42.23 11.38 24.76
C THR A 72 -43.61 11.37 24.08
N THR A 73 -43.88 10.40 23.18
CA THR A 73 -45.25 9.87 23.01
C THR A 73 -45.31 8.44 22.47
N THR A 74 -46.12 7.67 23.18
CA THR A 74 -46.56 6.28 23.09
C THR A 74 -47.36 5.94 21.82
N SER A 75 -47.18 4.70 21.32
CA SER A 75 -48.12 3.83 20.57
C SER A 75 -48.90 4.38 19.36
N THR A 76 -48.83 3.69 18.21
CA THR A 76 -49.88 2.74 17.78
C THR A 76 -49.58 2.08 16.43
N THR A 77 -49.87 0.79 16.38
CA THR A 77 -50.09 -0.09 15.24
C THR A 77 -50.80 0.58 14.06
N THR A 78 -50.28 0.44 12.84
CA THR A 78 -51.11 0.54 11.62
C THR A 78 -50.64 -0.49 10.60
N THR A 79 -51.41 -1.58 10.55
CA THR A 79 -51.46 -2.55 9.46
C THR A 79 -51.98 -1.85 8.21
N GLY A 80 -51.10 -1.59 7.25
CA GLY A 80 -51.43 -1.05 5.93
C GLY A 80 -51.12 -2.07 4.85
N SER A 81 -52.05 -2.98 4.62
CA SER A 81 -52.02 -3.92 3.50
C SER A 81 -52.28 -3.12 2.21
N THR A 82 -51.25 -2.92 1.38
CA THR A 82 -51.39 -2.46 0.00
C THR A 82 -50.98 -3.59 -0.92
N THR A 83 -51.99 -4.29 -1.41
CA THR A 83 -51.95 -5.17 -2.57
C THR A 83 -51.75 -4.30 -3.82
N ASP A 84 -50.51 -4.14 -4.25
CA ASP A 84 -50.20 -3.81 -5.63
C ASP A 84 -49.78 -5.10 -6.35
N GLU A 85 -50.75 -5.68 -7.05
CA GLU A 85 -50.53 -6.69 -8.08
C GLU A 85 -49.70 -6.10 -9.22
N THR A 86 -48.37 -6.13 -9.06
CA THR A 86 -47.48 -5.98 -10.22
C THR A 86 -47.25 -7.36 -10.82
N THR A 87 -47.95 -7.60 -11.92
CA THR A 87 -47.85 -8.80 -12.74
C THR A 87 -46.60 -8.71 -13.62
N GLY A 88 -45.65 -9.64 -13.40
CA GLY A 88 -44.48 -9.89 -14.24
C GLY A 88 -43.21 -9.98 -13.39
N THR A 89 -42.58 -11.13 -13.16
CA THR A 89 -42.31 -12.25 -14.07
C THR A 89 -42.02 -13.48 -13.21
N THR A 90 -42.59 -14.63 -13.56
CA THR A 90 -42.43 -15.92 -12.87
C THR A 90 -41.03 -16.53 -13.11
N GLY A 91 -39.99 -15.91 -12.57
CA GLY A 91 -38.78 -16.64 -12.23
C GLY A 91 -39.08 -17.62 -11.09
N PRO A 92 -38.32 -18.72 -10.93
CA PRO A 92 -38.47 -19.58 -9.75
C PRO A 92 -38.37 -18.72 -8.49
N ILE A 93 -39.45 -18.71 -7.72
CA ILE A 93 -39.52 -18.06 -6.40
C ILE A 93 -38.61 -18.88 -5.51
N CYS A 94 -37.36 -18.48 -5.41
CA CYS A 94 -36.48 -19.01 -4.40
C CYS A 94 -36.67 -18.22 -3.10
N ASP A 95 -36.41 -18.90 -1.99
CA ASP A 95 -36.50 -18.27 -0.69
C ASP A 95 -35.40 -17.19 -0.57
N PRO A 96 -35.70 -16.03 0.04
CA PRO A 96 -34.70 -15.01 0.30
C PRO A 96 -33.44 -15.60 0.96
N GLY A 97 -32.27 -15.10 0.57
CA GLY A 97 -30.98 -15.62 1.02
C GLY A 97 -30.42 -16.79 0.20
N GLN A 98 -31.17 -17.39 -0.73
CA GLN A 98 -30.67 -18.48 -1.59
C GLN A 98 -29.91 -17.96 -2.81
N VAL A 99 -29.12 -18.83 -3.47
CA VAL A 99 -28.31 -18.45 -4.64
C VAL A 99 -29.16 -17.89 -5.79
N ASN A 100 -28.75 -16.74 -6.32
CA ASN A 100 -29.48 -15.95 -7.34
C ASN A 100 -30.86 -15.45 -6.87
N CYS A 101 -31.03 -15.22 -5.58
CA CYS A 101 -32.26 -14.75 -4.97
C CYS A 101 -32.02 -13.43 -4.24
N VAL A 102 -33.10 -12.71 -3.94
CA VAL A 102 -32.99 -11.50 -3.12
C VAL A 102 -32.39 -11.83 -1.75
N CYS A 103 -31.56 -10.94 -1.23
CA CYS A 103 -31.02 -11.11 0.11
C CYS A 103 -32.12 -11.11 1.18
N ASP A 104 -31.90 -11.84 2.27
CA ASP A 104 -32.76 -11.78 3.46
C ASP A 104 -32.27 -10.64 4.35
N GLY A 105 -32.62 -9.41 3.97
CA GLY A 105 -31.94 -8.21 4.49
C GLY A 105 -30.57 -8.04 3.83
N ASP A 106 -29.50 -7.99 4.62
CA ASP A 106 -28.11 -7.95 4.14
C ASP A 106 -27.43 -9.34 4.21
N ALA A 107 -28.21 -10.39 4.50
CA ALA A 107 -27.70 -11.74 4.70
C ALA A 107 -28.07 -12.68 3.54
N CYS A 108 -27.17 -13.62 3.28
CA CYS A 108 -27.36 -14.74 2.38
C CYS A 108 -27.02 -16.05 3.10
N ALA A 109 -27.40 -17.18 2.50
CA ALA A 109 -27.00 -18.50 2.99
C ALA A 109 -25.47 -18.67 2.96
N ASP A 110 -24.94 -19.60 3.77
CA ASP A 110 -23.49 -19.83 3.88
C ASP A 110 -22.81 -19.99 2.50
N GLY A 111 -21.69 -19.28 2.30
CA GLY A 111 -20.94 -19.28 1.05
C GLY A 111 -21.54 -18.38 -0.05
N LEU A 112 -22.53 -17.56 0.29
CA LEU A 112 -23.07 -16.53 -0.57
C LEU A 112 -22.88 -15.14 0.09
N GLU A 113 -22.70 -14.12 -0.73
CA GLU A 113 -22.69 -12.73 -0.30
C GLU A 113 -23.81 -11.93 -0.96
N CYS A 114 -24.28 -10.89 -0.27
CA CYS A 114 -25.32 -10.02 -0.78
C CYS A 114 -24.69 -8.90 -1.62
N VAL A 115 -24.68 -9.06 -2.94
CA VAL A 115 -24.17 -8.06 -3.89
C VAL A 115 -25.34 -7.49 -4.67
N ASP A 116 -25.52 -6.17 -4.60
CA ASP A 116 -26.61 -5.44 -5.24
C ASP A 116 -28.01 -6.02 -4.95
N GLY A 117 -28.22 -6.50 -3.71
CA GLY A 117 -29.48 -7.07 -3.26
C GLY A 117 -29.76 -8.48 -3.76
N MET A 118 -28.77 -9.16 -4.35
CA MET A 118 -28.84 -10.56 -4.73
C MET A 118 -27.74 -11.39 -4.06
N CYS A 119 -28.10 -12.60 -3.66
CA CYS A 119 -27.17 -13.56 -3.10
C CYS A 119 -26.39 -14.28 -4.21
N VAL A 120 -25.12 -13.94 -4.34
CA VAL A 120 -24.20 -14.56 -5.30
C VAL A 120 -23.20 -15.44 -4.57
N PRO A 121 -22.70 -16.52 -5.18
CA PRO A 121 -21.62 -17.30 -4.58
C PRO A 121 -20.41 -16.42 -4.29
N VAL A 122 -19.88 -16.52 -3.07
CA VAL A 122 -18.58 -15.91 -2.74
C VAL A 122 -17.53 -16.61 -3.60
N LEU A 123 -16.70 -15.82 -4.28
CA LEU A 123 -15.56 -16.37 -5.00
C LEU A 123 -14.53 -16.83 -3.98
N VAL A 124 -14.38 -18.15 -3.82
CA VAL A 124 -13.37 -18.74 -2.93
C VAL A 124 -12.20 -19.20 -3.80
N CYS A 125 -11.03 -18.62 -3.56
CA CYS A 125 -9.82 -18.94 -4.27
C CYS A 125 -8.93 -19.86 -3.43
N ASP A 126 -8.46 -20.95 -4.01
CA ASP A 126 -7.49 -21.82 -3.35
C ASP A 126 -6.14 -21.08 -3.25
N GLY A 127 -5.54 -21.06 -2.05
CA GLY A 127 -4.22 -20.45 -1.84
C GLY A 127 -4.25 -19.01 -1.36
N ASP A 128 -5.43 -18.41 -1.24
CA ASP A 128 -5.65 -17.18 -0.52
C ASP A 128 -5.57 -17.45 1.01
N LEU A 129 -4.35 -17.37 1.56
CA LEU A 129 -4.04 -17.72 2.95
C LEU A 129 -3.50 -16.52 3.76
N GLY A 130 -3.34 -15.36 3.13
CA GLY A 130 -2.74 -14.14 3.70
C GLY A 130 -3.72 -13.28 4.52
N GLU A 131 -5.01 -13.49 4.33
CA GLU A 131 -6.05 -12.59 4.82
C GLU A 131 -6.22 -12.58 6.37
N PRO A 132 -6.51 -11.42 6.98
CA PRO A 132 -6.85 -10.15 6.32
C PRO A 132 -5.61 -9.29 5.96
N ASP A 133 -5.43 -8.96 4.68
CA ASP A 133 -4.42 -8.02 4.17
C ASP A 133 -4.97 -6.98 3.19
N ASP A 134 -6.30 -6.91 3.04
CA ASP A 134 -7.10 -5.88 2.36
C ASP A 134 -6.74 -4.40 2.63
N THR A 135 -6.00 -4.12 3.70
CA THR A 135 -5.75 -2.76 4.19
C THR A 135 -4.30 -2.52 4.58
N GLU A 136 -3.83 -1.29 4.34
CA GLU A 136 -2.46 -0.85 4.66
C GLU A 136 -2.02 -1.16 6.12
N PRO A 137 -2.85 -0.99 7.17
CA PRO A 137 -2.46 -1.36 8.54
C PRO A 137 -2.33 -2.86 8.80
N ASN A 138 -2.92 -3.69 7.94
CA ASN A 138 -2.87 -5.15 8.01
C ASN A 138 -1.89 -5.74 6.99
N ALA A 139 -1.05 -4.91 6.35
CA ALA A 139 -0.10 -5.36 5.35
C ALA A 139 0.77 -6.51 5.87
N GLN A 140 0.97 -7.54 5.04
CA GLN A 140 1.85 -8.64 5.36
C GLN A 140 3.31 -8.19 5.37
N ASP A 141 3.97 -8.36 6.50
CA ASP A 141 5.39 -8.06 6.67
C ASP A 141 6.29 -9.13 6.04
N LEU A 142 7.11 -8.71 5.09
CA LEU A 142 8.06 -9.54 4.35
C LEU A 142 9.47 -9.50 4.96
N GLY A 143 9.71 -8.66 5.98
CA GLY A 143 10.99 -8.52 6.67
C GLY A 143 11.87 -7.40 6.11
N GLU A 144 13.18 -7.60 6.18
CA GLU A 144 14.21 -6.60 5.84
C GLU A 144 14.95 -6.97 4.55
N ILE A 145 15.32 -5.96 3.76
CA ILE A 145 16.12 -6.08 2.54
C ILE A 145 17.18 -4.97 2.56
N ASN A 146 18.44 -5.32 2.33
CA ASN A 146 19.52 -4.37 2.11
C ASN A 146 19.70 -4.10 0.61
N ASP A 147 20.35 -2.99 0.27
CA ASP A 147 20.61 -2.54 -1.11
C ASP A 147 21.92 -3.09 -1.70
N ASP A 148 22.45 -4.20 -1.16
CA ASP A 148 23.65 -4.88 -1.66
C ASP A 148 23.38 -5.90 -2.79
N ASP A 149 22.14 -5.95 -3.29
CA ASP A 149 21.60 -6.91 -4.25
C ASP A 149 21.66 -8.40 -3.80
N ASP A 150 22.07 -8.70 -2.56
CA ASP A 150 22.25 -10.08 -2.10
C ASP A 150 20.95 -10.69 -1.52
N ASN A 151 19.94 -9.86 -1.24
CA ASN A 151 18.67 -10.28 -0.65
C ASN A 151 17.45 -9.87 -1.49
N THR A 152 16.48 -10.78 -1.57
CA THR A 152 15.16 -10.54 -2.16
C THR A 152 14.11 -11.17 -1.29
N VAL A 153 12.95 -10.52 -1.13
CA VAL A 153 11.78 -11.13 -0.51
C VAL A 153 10.77 -11.52 -1.57
N MET A 154 10.04 -12.60 -1.28
CA MET A 154 9.03 -13.13 -2.19
C MET A 154 7.74 -13.40 -1.43
N ALA A 155 6.61 -13.16 -2.09
CA ALA A 155 5.30 -13.54 -1.62
C ALA A 155 4.48 -14.08 -2.79
N ASP A 156 3.78 -15.18 -2.57
CA ASP A 156 2.79 -15.72 -3.51
C ASP A 156 1.42 -15.49 -2.90
N GLY A 157 0.44 -15.09 -3.73
CA GLY A 157 -0.91 -14.77 -3.28
C GLY A 157 -1.94 -14.92 -4.40
N VAL A 158 -3.21 -14.66 -4.06
CA VAL A 158 -4.33 -14.77 -5.00
C VAL A 158 -5.31 -13.63 -4.75
N LEU A 159 -5.50 -12.77 -5.75
CA LEU A 159 -6.60 -11.79 -5.69
C LEU A 159 -7.92 -12.50 -6.01
N SER A 160 -8.83 -12.51 -5.06
CA SER A 160 -10.14 -13.17 -4.98
C SER A 160 -11.31 -12.36 -5.54
N GLY A 161 -11.05 -11.37 -6.38
CA GLY A 161 -12.08 -10.68 -7.17
C GLY A 161 -11.76 -9.22 -7.46
N ALA A 162 -12.64 -8.52 -8.20
CA ALA A 162 -12.38 -7.15 -8.66
C ALA A 162 -12.17 -6.13 -7.54
N GLY A 163 -12.68 -6.44 -6.34
CA GLY A 163 -12.56 -5.61 -5.15
C GLY A 163 -11.37 -5.96 -4.25
N ASP A 164 -10.65 -7.03 -4.53
CA ASP A 164 -9.60 -7.55 -3.65
C ASP A 164 -8.30 -6.74 -3.72
N VAL A 165 -7.61 -6.59 -2.58
CA VAL A 165 -6.46 -5.71 -2.39
C VAL A 165 -5.44 -6.28 -1.41
N ASP A 166 -4.38 -6.89 -1.92
CA ASP A 166 -3.33 -7.42 -1.05
C ASP A 166 -2.30 -6.34 -0.73
N TRP A 167 -2.02 -6.14 0.56
CA TRP A 167 -0.98 -5.24 1.04
C TRP A 167 0.22 -5.99 1.62
N TYR A 168 1.40 -5.54 1.25
CA TYR A 168 2.68 -6.03 1.75
C TYR A 168 3.52 -4.89 2.28
N THR A 169 4.45 -5.20 3.19
CA THR A 169 5.45 -4.25 3.65
C THR A 169 6.81 -4.92 3.84
N TYR A 170 7.87 -4.15 3.65
CA TYR A 170 9.23 -4.54 4.00
C TYR A 170 10.04 -3.31 4.37
N HIS A 171 11.12 -3.52 5.14
CA HIS A 171 12.04 -2.47 5.53
C HIS A 171 13.31 -2.54 4.66
N GLY A 172 13.56 -1.48 3.89
CA GLY A 172 14.74 -1.29 3.06
C GLY A 172 15.84 -0.60 3.86
N LEU A 173 16.99 -1.27 4.00
CA LEU A 173 18.17 -0.75 4.69
C LEU A 173 19.17 -0.19 3.69
N ASP A 174 19.72 0.99 3.99
CA ASP A 174 20.78 1.65 3.24
C ASP A 174 22.17 1.18 3.74
N GLU A 175 22.89 0.43 2.90
CA GLU A 175 24.25 0.02 3.17
C GLU A 175 25.27 0.96 2.52
N PHE A 176 26.24 1.40 3.32
CA PHE A 176 27.21 2.40 2.88
C PHE A 176 27.93 1.99 1.59
N GLY A 177 27.74 2.79 0.54
CA GLY A 177 28.41 2.62 -0.76
C GLY A 177 27.55 1.88 -1.80
N HIS A 178 26.33 1.52 -1.42
CA HIS A 178 25.29 1.00 -2.29
C HIS A 178 24.28 2.12 -2.64
N VAL A 179 23.35 1.81 -3.54
CA VAL A 179 22.31 2.73 -3.97
C VAL A 179 21.00 1.99 -3.80
N ALA A 180 20.17 2.46 -2.89
CA ALA A 180 18.81 1.96 -2.77
C ALA A 180 18.03 2.21 -4.08
N GLU A 181 17.58 1.12 -4.70
CA GLU A 181 16.73 1.05 -5.88
C GLU A 181 15.50 0.15 -5.62
N PRO A 182 14.57 0.57 -4.75
CA PRO A 182 13.36 -0.19 -4.42
C PRO A 182 12.61 -0.63 -5.67
N THR A 183 12.64 -1.94 -5.92
CA THR A 183 12.13 -2.55 -7.14
C THR A 183 11.06 -3.56 -6.79
N VAL A 184 9.90 -3.40 -7.45
CA VAL A 184 8.80 -4.35 -7.38
C VAL A 184 8.66 -5.09 -8.71
N LYS A 185 8.49 -6.40 -8.63
CA LYS A 185 8.17 -7.26 -9.76
C LYS A 185 7.07 -8.23 -9.39
N VAL A 186 5.98 -8.20 -10.16
CA VAL A 186 4.84 -9.10 -10.04
C VAL A 186 4.71 -9.92 -11.30
N THR A 187 4.57 -11.23 -11.15
CA THR A 187 4.15 -12.14 -12.22
C THR A 187 2.77 -12.65 -11.88
N SER A 188 1.80 -12.49 -12.76
CA SER A 188 0.40 -12.85 -12.51
C SER A 188 -0.24 -13.50 -13.72
N SER A 189 -1.32 -14.25 -13.51
CA SER A 189 -2.08 -14.90 -14.59
C SER A 189 -2.79 -13.87 -15.50
N THR A 190 -3.15 -12.71 -14.97
CA THR A 190 -3.77 -11.58 -15.68
C THR A 190 -3.09 -10.25 -15.33
N THR A 191 -3.58 -9.12 -15.87
CA THR A 191 -3.00 -7.81 -15.54
C THR A 191 -3.47 -7.36 -14.17
N VAL A 192 -2.52 -7.10 -13.27
CA VAL A 192 -2.74 -6.49 -11.96
C VAL A 192 -2.11 -5.09 -11.94
N ARG A 193 -2.67 -4.18 -11.14
CA ARG A 193 -2.01 -2.91 -10.83
C ARG A 193 -1.16 -3.09 -9.59
N VAL A 194 0.07 -2.62 -9.66
CA VAL A 194 1.00 -2.62 -8.53
C VAL A 194 1.26 -1.18 -8.13
N CYS A 195 1.15 -0.89 -6.83
CA CYS A 195 1.53 0.39 -6.26
C CYS A 195 2.61 0.17 -5.21
N GLN A 196 3.67 0.97 -5.25
CA GLN A 196 4.75 0.96 -4.28
C GLN A 196 4.81 2.33 -3.62
N PHE A 197 4.66 2.37 -2.30
CA PHE A 197 4.72 3.58 -1.48
C PHE A 197 5.94 3.52 -0.59
N ILE A 198 6.61 4.65 -0.41
CA ILE A 198 7.85 4.74 0.37
C ILE A 198 7.61 5.68 1.54
N GLU A 199 8.12 5.31 2.69
CA GLU A 199 8.28 6.18 3.86
C GLU A 199 9.72 6.09 4.33
N CYS A 200 10.41 7.23 4.39
CA CYS A 200 11.70 7.32 5.05
C CYS A 200 11.56 7.14 6.56
N ASP A 201 12.45 6.34 7.15
CA ASP A 201 12.50 6.14 8.60
C ASP A 201 12.69 7.48 9.34
N GLN A 202 13.52 8.34 8.77
CA GLN A 202 13.70 9.71 9.23
C GLN A 202 12.76 10.66 8.47
N GLY A 203 11.88 11.32 9.23
CA GLY A 203 10.93 12.30 8.69
C GLY A 203 9.59 11.71 8.26
N GLY A 204 9.48 10.38 8.16
CA GLY A 204 8.24 9.69 7.80
C GLY A 204 7.76 10.05 6.40
N ALA A 205 6.47 9.78 6.14
CA ALA A 205 5.83 10.12 4.87
C ALA A 205 5.99 11.59 4.43
N VAL A 206 6.08 12.53 5.39
CA VAL A 206 6.23 13.98 5.10
C VAL A 206 7.65 14.32 4.65
N GLY A 207 8.65 13.60 5.16
CA GLY A 207 10.06 13.75 4.80
C GLY A 207 10.48 12.94 3.58
N THR A 208 9.53 12.27 2.92
CA THR A 208 9.77 11.41 1.75
C THR A 208 9.39 12.14 0.48
N GLU A 209 10.35 12.34 -0.42
CA GLU A 209 10.11 12.85 -1.77
C GLU A 209 10.38 11.73 -2.78
N ILE A 210 9.52 11.59 -3.79
CA ILE A 210 9.70 10.58 -4.84
C ILE A 210 9.43 11.17 -6.23
N THR A 211 10.16 10.65 -7.22
CA THR A 211 9.86 10.84 -8.64
C THR A 211 9.51 9.50 -9.25
N CYS A 212 8.30 9.40 -9.80
CA CYS A 212 7.85 8.16 -10.41
C CYS A 212 8.49 7.92 -11.78
N PRO A 213 8.98 6.70 -12.07
CA PRO A 213 9.59 6.36 -13.34
C PRO A 213 8.57 6.40 -14.50
N GLU A 214 9.06 6.48 -15.73
CA GLU A 214 8.21 6.47 -16.92
C GLU A 214 7.31 5.23 -16.95
N GLY A 215 6.04 5.42 -17.33
CA GLY A 215 5.05 4.35 -17.36
C GLY A 215 4.33 4.09 -16.04
N THR A 216 4.70 4.82 -14.98
CA THR A 216 3.99 4.80 -13.69
C THR A 216 3.31 6.15 -13.42
N GLN A 217 2.45 6.19 -12.40
CA GLN A 217 1.71 7.38 -12.00
C GLN A 217 1.91 7.62 -10.51
N THR A 218 2.11 8.87 -10.10
CA THR A 218 2.16 9.24 -8.69
C THR A 218 0.84 8.90 -7.99
N ALA A 219 0.94 8.39 -6.78
CA ALA A 219 -0.17 8.02 -5.93
C ALA A 219 0.12 8.35 -4.46
N LEU A 220 -0.93 8.36 -3.64
CA LEU A 220 -0.85 8.40 -2.19
C LEU A 220 -1.53 7.17 -1.60
N SER A 221 -0.95 6.60 -0.54
CA SER A 221 -1.58 5.54 0.25
C SER A 221 -2.69 6.10 1.14
N GLY A 222 -3.39 5.22 1.88
CA GLY A 222 -4.39 5.65 2.87
C GLY A 222 -3.77 6.45 4.00
N ALA A 223 -2.53 6.13 4.37
CA ALA A 223 -1.71 6.88 5.32
C ALA A 223 -0.97 8.09 4.69
N LEU A 224 -1.35 8.52 3.48
CA LEU A 224 -0.73 9.64 2.75
C LEU A 224 0.74 9.43 2.39
N ARG A 225 1.18 8.18 2.23
CA ARG A 225 2.55 7.87 1.79
C ARG A 225 2.69 8.15 0.30
N PRO A 226 3.73 8.88 -0.12
CA PRO A 226 4.01 9.05 -1.55
C PRO A 226 4.38 7.70 -2.16
N GLY A 227 3.84 7.42 -3.35
CA GLY A 227 4.19 6.23 -4.11
C GLY A 227 3.96 6.34 -5.60
N CYS A 228 4.29 5.26 -6.30
CA CYS A 228 4.10 5.11 -7.73
C CYS A 228 3.23 3.88 -8.00
N CYS A 229 2.25 4.03 -8.87
CA CYS A 229 1.40 2.93 -9.34
C CYS A 229 1.67 2.67 -10.82
N GLY A 230 1.84 1.42 -11.20
CA GLY A 230 2.17 1.04 -12.56
C GLY A 230 1.70 -0.37 -12.90
N GLY A 231 2.32 -0.91 -13.96
CA GLY A 231 2.17 -2.31 -14.32
C GLY A 231 3.00 -3.23 -13.44
N ALA A 232 3.22 -4.44 -13.93
CA ALA A 232 3.84 -5.55 -13.22
C ALA A 232 5.29 -5.33 -12.74
N THR A 233 6.05 -4.36 -13.26
CA THR A 233 7.44 -4.18 -12.84
C THR A 233 7.87 -2.73 -12.98
N PHE A 234 8.47 -2.16 -11.93
CA PHE A 234 9.14 -0.86 -11.98
C PHE A 234 10.07 -0.69 -10.76
N THR A 235 10.96 0.30 -10.86
CA THR A 235 11.95 0.67 -9.84
C THR A 235 11.80 2.15 -9.50
N VAL A 236 11.75 2.49 -8.21
CA VAL A 236 11.71 3.88 -7.73
C VAL A 236 13.11 4.29 -7.29
N ALA A 237 13.98 4.58 -8.25
CA ALA A 237 15.38 4.96 -7.99
C ALA A 237 15.59 6.44 -7.62
N ASP A 238 14.59 7.28 -7.86
CA ASP A 238 14.65 8.72 -7.56
C ASP A 238 13.71 9.01 -6.37
N PHE A 239 14.22 8.75 -5.17
CA PHE A 239 13.60 9.16 -3.91
C PHE A 239 14.64 9.86 -3.03
N ASN A 240 14.15 10.63 -2.06
CA ASN A 240 15.00 11.39 -1.15
C ASN A 240 14.40 11.38 0.25
N CYS A 241 15.25 11.05 1.22
CA CYS A 241 14.91 11.06 2.64
C CYS A 241 15.46 12.29 3.35
N SER A 242 14.60 12.94 4.14
CA SER A 242 15.06 14.01 5.01
C SER A 242 15.91 13.42 6.14
N GLY A 243 17.23 13.64 6.13
CA GLY A 243 18.08 13.17 7.21
C GLY A 243 19.46 12.77 6.76
N SER A 244 20.03 11.79 7.47
CA SER A 244 21.35 11.21 7.18
C SER A 244 21.31 9.71 6.91
N SER A 245 20.14 9.10 6.92
CA SER A 245 19.95 7.70 6.52
C SER A 245 18.85 7.65 5.48
N ASP A 246 19.06 6.82 4.48
CA ASP A 246 18.12 6.57 3.39
C ASP A 246 17.36 5.24 3.63
N ASP A 247 17.30 4.79 4.90
CA ASP A 247 16.48 3.66 5.34
C ASP A 247 14.99 4.00 5.13
N ILE A 248 14.25 3.05 4.61
CA ILE A 248 12.86 3.25 4.18
C ILE A 248 11.96 2.08 4.58
N GLN A 249 10.74 2.37 5.00
CA GLN A 249 9.64 1.41 4.98
C GLN A 249 8.94 1.46 3.61
N VAL A 250 8.85 0.32 2.94
CA VAL A 250 8.14 0.19 1.66
C VAL A 250 6.82 -0.54 1.88
N TYR A 251 5.78 -0.04 1.22
CA TYR A 251 4.45 -0.65 1.19
C TYR A 251 4.10 -0.97 -0.25
N VAL A 252 3.73 -2.22 -0.52
CA VAL A 252 3.30 -2.67 -1.84
C VAL A 252 1.82 -2.99 -1.77
N ARG A 253 1.03 -2.48 -2.72
CA ARG A 253 -0.38 -2.80 -2.88
C ARG A 253 -0.59 -3.42 -4.26
N LEU A 254 -1.21 -4.59 -4.30
CA LEU A 254 -1.70 -5.22 -5.52
C LEU A 254 -3.22 -5.04 -5.57
N ASP A 255 -3.76 -4.59 -6.70
CA ASP A 255 -5.21 -4.41 -6.83
C ASP A 255 -5.68 -4.46 -8.30
N LYS A 256 -7.00 -4.26 -8.47
CA LYS A 256 -7.71 -4.12 -9.76
C LYS A 256 -7.52 -5.31 -10.70
N PRO A 257 -7.84 -6.55 -10.29
CA PRO A 257 -8.10 -7.56 -11.29
C PRO A 257 -9.32 -7.13 -12.12
N SER A 258 -9.30 -7.44 -13.42
CA SER A 258 -10.29 -6.88 -14.36
C SER A 258 -11.71 -7.43 -14.19
N GLN A 259 -11.85 -8.52 -13.45
CA GLN A 259 -13.06 -9.31 -13.27
C GLN A 259 -13.02 -10.01 -11.90
N ASP A 260 -14.18 -10.52 -11.46
CA ASP A 260 -14.27 -11.43 -10.31
C ASP A 260 -13.75 -12.81 -10.71
N GLU A 261 -12.42 -12.97 -10.67
CA GLU A 261 -11.70 -14.20 -10.92
C GLU A 261 -10.52 -14.35 -9.96
N CYS A 262 -10.10 -15.59 -9.70
CA CYS A 262 -8.91 -15.86 -8.90
C CYS A 262 -7.65 -15.53 -9.70
N VAL A 263 -6.94 -14.46 -9.34
CA VAL A 263 -5.70 -14.06 -9.98
C VAL A 263 -4.51 -14.44 -9.12
N GLU A 264 -3.93 -15.61 -9.40
CA GLU A 264 -2.65 -16.02 -8.81
C GLU A 264 -1.53 -15.06 -9.23
N TYR A 265 -0.69 -14.69 -8.27
CA TYR A 265 0.51 -13.90 -8.53
C TYR A 265 1.69 -14.32 -7.66
N SER A 266 2.88 -13.89 -8.11
CA SER A 266 4.14 -13.99 -7.39
C SER A 266 4.80 -12.61 -7.38
N LEU A 267 4.93 -12.05 -6.19
CA LEU A 267 5.60 -10.80 -5.88
C LEU A 267 7.06 -11.07 -5.53
N VAL A 268 7.96 -10.31 -6.14
CA VAL A 268 9.37 -10.23 -5.79
C VAL A 268 9.69 -8.77 -5.52
N SER A 269 10.24 -8.51 -4.35
CA SER A 269 10.73 -7.18 -3.97
C SER A 269 12.23 -7.23 -3.71
N HIS A 270 12.88 -6.13 -4.08
CA HIS A 270 14.30 -5.87 -3.98
C HIS A 270 14.49 -4.43 -3.52
N ASN A 271 15.55 -4.16 -2.74
CA ASN A 271 15.90 -2.82 -2.31
C ASN A 271 17.14 -2.34 -3.02
#